data_AF-A0A7U3YKN7-F1
#
_entry.id   AF-A0A7U3YKN7-F1
#
_cell.length_a   1.000
_cell.length_b   1.000
_cell.length_c   1.000
_cell.angle_alpha   90.00
_cell.angle_beta   90.00
_cell.angle_gamma   90.00
#
_symmetry.space_group_name_H-M   'P 1'
#
loop_
_entity.id
_entity.type
_entity.pdbx_description
1 polymer ?
#
loop_
_entity_poly.entity_id
_entity_poly.type
_entity_poly.pdbx_seq_one_letter_code
_entity_poly.pdbx_strand_id
1 'polypeptide(L)'
;MLAFDSSLFTALAHPCIGAFIGYLTNKIAIRMLFRPLQPWYLFGVQVPMTPGVIPAKRHALAANIGEMVGRHLLTSKDIGAAVSQEPFQEHLKELVDRKIKEIFQQDLGSLQDVIPRRFKAYFKVGIKTLKYQLGEGLNSYLASDDFEEKLRGAIASRLEALADRELNALLDPHDRRDIYLFIDEVLRELLQNGRTEIWLGDYLAASVRQSAAQGRTLGDLLPEQLVRLLKDFIHDHCASILRGMGAQVADPVLRAQLVGGIVAGVDHFLDGLGPVGAMAKGFLEMDTLERKVGEYLVDKEEDLIAWLQNAEVQERMAMVLEQQVDSLLQKPLAELVARGDGQRLTAICHQCAAQLLGVFKTEGTQTGLKALLHVSLEDLFDDGRRPLGDLGQQFFPEDNGEKLREVFIRECVALCRSHKSAQLANTMLKSMVDNLLERPIGRLYDLVPHGIRQGINEYVILLANRMLLKEVPGLVDSLNIQRMVTEKIDTLDLLQLERLLLSIMEEQFKYINLFGALLGFFLGLINLVLVEFF
;
A
#
# COMPACT_ATOMS: atom_id res chain seq x y z
N MET A 1 -130.37 -11.66 -24.00
CA MET A 1 -130.15 -10.35 -24.64
C MET A 1 -130.11 -9.30 -23.53
N LEU A 2 -128.92 -8.91 -23.08
CA LEU A 2 -128.77 -7.78 -22.16
C LEU A 2 -128.92 -6.51 -22.99
N ALA A 3 -129.98 -5.75 -22.73
CA ALA A 3 -130.19 -4.42 -23.32
C ALA A 3 -129.11 -3.50 -22.73
N PHE A 4 -128.19 -3.04 -23.57
CA PHE A 4 -127.25 -1.98 -23.22
C PHE A 4 -128.02 -0.65 -23.19
N ASP A 5 -128.14 -0.03 -22.02
CA ASP A 5 -128.62 1.34 -21.88
C ASP A 5 -127.61 2.30 -22.53
N SER A 6 -128.02 2.91 -23.64
CA SER A 6 -127.20 3.84 -24.41
C SER A 6 -126.89 5.14 -23.66
N SER A 7 -127.76 5.57 -22.74
CA SER A 7 -127.61 6.82 -21.95
C SER A 7 -126.47 6.75 -20.94
N LEU A 8 -126.32 5.62 -20.24
CA LEU A 8 -125.28 5.40 -19.22
C LEU A 8 -123.88 5.27 -19.86
N PHE A 9 -123.83 4.67 -21.05
CA PHE A 9 -122.61 4.59 -21.85
C PHE A 9 -122.13 5.97 -22.32
N THR A 10 -123.04 6.84 -22.79
CA THR A 10 -122.71 8.20 -23.23
C THR A 10 -122.30 9.10 -22.05
N ALA A 11 -122.88 8.91 -20.86
CA ALA A 11 -122.51 9.62 -19.65
C ALA A 11 -121.07 9.29 -19.21
N LEU A 12 -120.72 8.01 -19.07
CA LEU A 12 -119.38 7.58 -18.67
C LEU A 12 -118.31 7.79 -19.75
N ALA A 13 -118.70 8.01 -21.02
CA ALA A 13 -117.77 8.26 -22.10
C ALA A 13 -116.90 9.51 -21.87
N HIS A 14 -117.46 10.61 -21.36
CA HIS A 14 -116.73 11.88 -21.20
C HIS A 14 -115.60 11.82 -20.14
N PRO A 15 -115.83 11.32 -18.91
CA PRO A 15 -114.77 11.07 -17.93
C PRO A 15 -113.71 10.08 -18.42
N CYS A 16 -114.12 8.98 -19.06
CA CYS A 16 -113.18 7.97 -19.56
C CYS A 16 -112.29 8.49 -20.70
N ILE A 17 -112.87 9.27 -21.64
CA ILE A 17 -112.11 9.94 -22.70
C ILE A 17 -111.18 10.99 -22.09
N GLY A 18 -111.65 11.76 -21.11
CA GLY A 18 -110.83 12.72 -20.36
C GLY A 18 -109.64 12.04 -19.67
N ALA A 19 -109.87 10.92 -18.99
CA ALA A 19 -108.83 10.11 -18.36
C ALA A 19 -107.82 9.55 -19.38
N PHE A 20 -108.30 9.07 -20.51
CA PHE A 20 -107.45 8.56 -21.59
C PHE A 20 -106.59 9.66 -22.20
N ILE A 21 -107.16 10.83 -22.51
CA ILE A 21 -106.43 11.99 -23.02
C ILE A 21 -105.42 12.47 -21.98
N GLY A 22 -105.79 12.52 -20.69
CA GLY A 22 -104.89 12.88 -19.60
C GLY A 22 -103.70 11.94 -19.47
N TYR A 23 -103.95 10.62 -19.49
CA TYR A 23 -102.92 9.60 -19.47
C TYR A 23 -102.00 9.68 -20.70
N LEU A 24 -102.59 9.78 -21.90
CA LEU A 24 -101.85 9.79 -23.16
C LEU A 24 -101.00 11.05 -23.31
N THR A 25 -101.56 12.21 -23.00
CA THR A 25 -100.87 13.50 -23.06
C THR A 25 -99.68 13.52 -22.11
N ASN A 26 -99.85 13.04 -20.88
CA ASN A 26 -98.76 12.99 -19.90
C ASN A 26 -97.67 11.97 -20.30
N LYS A 27 -98.07 10.81 -20.85
CA LYS A 27 -97.11 9.82 -21.36
C LYS A 27 -96.28 10.36 -22.53
N ILE A 28 -96.89 11.15 -23.41
CA ILE A 28 -96.19 11.84 -24.50
C ILE A 28 -95.26 12.91 -23.94
N ALA A 29 -95.72 13.74 -23.00
CA ALA A 29 -94.91 14.79 -22.37
C ALA A 29 -93.66 14.23 -21.69
N ILE A 30 -93.79 13.13 -20.94
CA ILE A 30 -92.65 12.43 -20.33
C ILE A 30 -91.70 11.91 -21.41
N ARG A 31 -92.23 11.29 -22.46
CA ARG A 31 -91.41 10.83 -23.60
C ARG A 31 -90.68 11.98 -24.29
N MET A 32 -91.29 13.17 -24.33
CA MET A 32 -90.71 14.39 -24.89
C MET A 32 -89.53 14.95 -24.08
N LEU A 33 -89.40 14.62 -22.79
CA LEU A 33 -88.22 15.01 -22.00
C LEU A 33 -86.95 14.30 -22.48
N PHE A 34 -87.08 13.07 -22.99
CA PHE A 34 -85.96 12.23 -23.40
C PHE A 34 -85.78 12.16 -24.92
N ARG A 35 -86.85 12.28 -25.71
CA ARG A 35 -86.85 12.16 -27.17
C ARG A 35 -87.70 13.26 -27.81
N PRO A 36 -87.31 13.82 -28.98
CA PRO A 36 -86.28 13.36 -29.89
C PRO A 36 -84.85 13.77 -29.48
N LEU A 37 -83.86 12.99 -29.92
CA LEU A 37 -82.44 13.26 -29.64
C LEU A 37 -81.87 14.42 -30.49
N GLN A 38 -82.58 14.81 -31.55
CA GLN A 38 -82.21 15.86 -32.49
C GLN A 38 -83.36 16.86 -32.61
N PRO A 39 -83.09 18.15 -32.89
CA PRO A 39 -84.13 19.14 -33.13
C PRO A 39 -84.97 18.77 -34.35
N TRP A 40 -86.28 18.96 -34.24
CA TRP A 40 -87.20 18.83 -35.37
C TRP A 40 -87.55 20.21 -35.92
N TYR A 41 -87.63 20.32 -37.24
CA TYR A 41 -87.98 21.56 -37.93
C TYR A 41 -89.29 21.34 -38.70
N LEU A 42 -90.26 22.23 -38.48
CA LEU A 42 -91.54 22.23 -39.18
C LEU A 42 -91.73 23.60 -39.85
N PHE A 43 -91.91 23.62 -41.17
CA PHE A 43 -91.99 24.87 -41.97
C PHE A 43 -90.84 25.87 -41.68
N GLY A 44 -89.62 25.37 -41.42
CA GLY A 44 -88.44 26.19 -41.12
C GLY A 44 -88.35 26.70 -39.68
N VAL A 45 -89.36 26.44 -38.83
CA VAL A 45 -89.35 26.80 -37.40
C VAL A 45 -89.07 25.55 -36.57
N GLN A 46 -88.18 25.67 -35.58
CA GLN A 46 -87.87 24.58 -34.65
C GLN A 46 -89.07 24.31 -33.73
N VAL A 47 -89.46 23.03 -33.62
CA VAL A 47 -90.56 22.64 -32.74
C VAL A 47 -90.13 22.83 -31.28
N PRO A 48 -90.93 23.52 -30.43
CA PRO A 48 -90.60 23.71 -29.02
C PRO A 48 -90.45 22.35 -28.32
N MET A 49 -89.49 22.24 -27.39
CA MET A 49 -89.14 20.99 -26.70
C MET A 49 -88.57 19.89 -27.62
N THR A 50 -87.95 20.25 -28.77
CA THR A 50 -87.13 19.34 -29.60
C THR A 50 -85.74 19.96 -29.85
N PRO A 51 -84.62 19.32 -29.45
CA PRO A 51 -84.50 18.01 -28.82
C PRO A 51 -85.11 17.99 -27.41
N GLY A 52 -85.33 16.80 -26.87
CA GLY A 52 -85.85 16.64 -25.52
C GLY A 52 -84.99 17.38 -24.48
N VAL A 53 -85.62 17.80 -23.38
CA VAL A 53 -85.01 18.67 -22.36
C VAL A 53 -83.72 18.09 -21.78
N ILE A 54 -83.67 16.78 -21.57
CA ILE A 54 -82.51 16.10 -20.95
C ILE A 54 -81.31 16.04 -21.92
N PRO A 55 -81.46 15.56 -23.17
CA PRO A 55 -80.41 15.67 -24.19
C PRO A 55 -79.90 17.11 -24.37
N ALA A 56 -80.81 18.10 -24.37
CA ALA A 56 -80.47 19.52 -24.54
C ALA A 56 -79.61 20.08 -23.40
N LYS A 57 -79.83 19.62 -22.16
CA LYS A 57 -79.13 20.10 -20.96
C LYS A 57 -77.99 19.19 -20.47
N ARG A 58 -77.59 18.19 -21.26
CA ARG A 58 -76.58 17.19 -20.85
C ARG A 58 -75.26 17.79 -20.34
N HIS A 59 -74.76 18.83 -21.01
CA HIS A 59 -73.49 19.48 -20.66
C HIS A 59 -73.59 20.23 -19.33
N ALA A 60 -74.75 20.85 -19.06
CA ALA A 60 -75.00 21.49 -17.78
C ALA A 60 -75.11 20.46 -16.65
N LEU A 61 -75.71 19.29 -16.92
CA LEU A 61 -75.75 18.19 -15.96
C LEU A 61 -74.35 17.63 -15.68
N ALA A 62 -73.55 17.43 -16.73
CA ALA A 62 -72.15 16.99 -16.61
C ALA A 62 -71.32 17.96 -15.78
N ALA A 63 -71.46 19.27 -16.02
CA ALA A 63 -70.76 20.31 -15.26
C ALA A 63 -71.16 20.33 -13.78
N ASN A 64 -72.47 20.21 -13.48
CA ASN A 64 -72.96 20.19 -12.10
C ASN A 64 -72.51 18.93 -11.35
N ILE A 65 -72.53 17.75 -12.00
CA ILE A 65 -72.05 16.51 -11.40
C ILE A 65 -70.53 16.60 -11.19
N GLY A 66 -69.78 17.11 -12.17
CA GLY A 66 -68.36 17.34 -12.05
C GLY A 66 -68.01 18.28 -10.91
N GLU A 67 -68.74 19.38 -10.75
CA GLU A 67 -68.58 20.31 -9.62
C GLU A 67 -68.82 19.62 -8.29
N MET A 68 -69.90 18.85 -8.17
CA MET A 68 -70.25 18.12 -6.96
C MET A 68 -69.17 17.09 -6.58
N VAL A 69 -68.68 16.31 -7.54
CA VAL A 69 -67.63 15.31 -7.29
C VAL A 69 -66.30 16.00 -6.94
N GLY A 70 -65.90 17.02 -7.70
CA GLY A 70 -64.61 17.67 -7.56
C GLY A 70 -64.49 18.58 -6.33
N ARG A 71 -65.57 19.22 -5.89
CA ARG A 71 -65.56 20.13 -4.72
C ARG A 71 -66.00 19.48 -3.42
N HIS A 72 -66.81 18.43 -3.48
CA HIS A 72 -67.49 17.91 -2.28
C HIS A 72 -67.26 16.43 -2.00
N LEU A 73 -66.95 15.58 -2.99
CA LEU A 73 -66.78 14.13 -2.76
C LEU A 73 -65.33 13.67 -2.74
N LEU A 74 -64.47 14.29 -3.55
CA LEU A 74 -63.06 13.90 -3.67
C LEU A 74 -62.17 15.11 -3.38
N THR A 75 -62.22 15.61 -2.15
CA THR A 75 -61.36 16.73 -1.75
C THR A 75 -59.95 16.25 -1.41
N SER A 76 -59.00 17.17 -1.50
CA SER A 76 -57.60 16.93 -1.11
C SER A 76 -57.46 16.52 0.36
N LYS A 77 -58.40 16.94 1.21
CA LYS A 77 -58.48 16.49 2.61
C LYS A 77 -58.91 15.04 2.73
N ASP A 78 -59.93 14.63 1.97
CA ASP A 78 -60.45 13.26 2.00
C ASP A 78 -59.41 12.27 1.48
N ILE A 79 -58.68 12.65 0.41
CA ILE A 79 -57.59 11.82 -0.12
C ILE A 79 -56.40 11.78 0.84
N GLY A 80 -56.02 12.90 1.46
CA GLY A 80 -54.98 12.92 2.50
C GLY A 80 -55.34 12.05 3.70
N ALA A 81 -56.61 12.07 4.13
CA ALA A 81 -57.13 11.21 5.18
C ALA A 81 -57.07 9.73 4.78
N ALA A 82 -57.45 9.39 3.53
CA ALA A 82 -57.36 8.03 3.00
C ALA A 82 -55.92 7.50 2.97
N VAL A 83 -54.94 8.33 2.58
CA VAL A 83 -53.51 8.00 2.63
C VAL A 83 -53.04 7.72 4.06
N SER A 84 -53.64 8.38 5.06
CA SER A 84 -53.29 8.19 6.47
C SER A 84 -53.87 6.91 7.08
N GLN A 85 -54.78 6.22 6.38
CA GLN A 85 -55.45 5.04 6.93
C GLN A 85 -54.51 3.84 7.00
N GLU A 86 -54.70 3.01 8.03
CA GLU A 86 -53.89 1.82 8.31
C GLU A 86 -53.75 0.87 7.09
N PRO A 87 -54.81 0.54 6.33
CA PRO A 87 -54.68 -0.35 5.17
C PRO A 87 -53.75 0.20 4.08
N PHE A 88 -53.76 1.52 3.85
CA PHE A 88 -52.85 2.15 2.88
C PHE A 88 -51.41 2.10 3.38
N GLN A 89 -51.20 2.36 4.68
CA GLN A 89 -49.87 2.36 5.30
C GLN A 89 -49.26 0.95 5.34
N GLU A 90 -50.05 -0.08 5.62
CA GLU A 90 -49.62 -1.47 5.53
C GLU A 90 -49.20 -1.82 4.10
N HIS A 91 -50.02 -1.45 3.11
CA HIS A 91 -49.69 -1.69 1.71
C HIS A 91 -48.42 -0.94 1.28
N LEU A 92 -48.24 0.32 1.70
CA LEU A 92 -47.03 1.09 1.45
C LEU A 92 -45.80 0.41 2.04
N LYS A 93 -45.91 -0.10 3.28
CA LYS A 93 -44.84 -0.84 3.95
C LYS A 93 -44.45 -2.11 3.17
N GLU A 94 -45.43 -2.90 2.73
CA GLU A 94 -45.17 -4.08 1.90
C GLU A 94 -44.51 -3.75 0.56
N LEU A 95 -44.98 -2.67 -0.10
CA LEU A 95 -44.41 -2.20 -1.36
C LEU A 95 -42.94 -1.79 -1.20
N VAL A 96 -42.64 -1.00 -0.16
CA VAL A 96 -41.28 -0.53 0.13
C VAL A 96 -40.38 -1.72 0.52
N ASP A 97 -40.84 -2.61 1.39
CA ASP A 97 -40.07 -3.79 1.81
C ASP A 97 -39.72 -4.69 0.61
N ARG A 98 -40.68 -4.95 -0.28
CA ARG A 98 -40.44 -5.71 -1.51
C ARG A 98 -39.44 -5.01 -2.42
N LYS A 99 -39.60 -3.69 -2.65
CA LYS A 99 -38.68 -2.93 -3.52
C LYS A 99 -37.27 -2.86 -2.97
N ILE A 100 -37.11 -2.70 -1.66
CA ILE A 100 -35.80 -2.73 -1.01
C ILE A 100 -35.19 -4.11 -1.12
N LYS A 101 -35.96 -5.19 -0.88
CA LYS A 101 -35.46 -6.56 -1.08
C LYS A 101 -35.00 -6.81 -2.50
N GLU A 102 -35.77 -6.40 -3.51
CA GLU A 102 -35.40 -6.51 -4.93
C GLU A 102 -34.06 -5.80 -5.22
N ILE A 103 -33.91 -4.54 -4.77
CA ILE A 103 -32.69 -3.75 -4.98
C ILE A 103 -31.49 -4.40 -4.26
N PHE A 104 -31.70 -4.94 -3.06
CA PHE A 104 -30.62 -5.55 -2.28
C PHE A 104 -30.18 -6.91 -2.84
N GLN A 105 -31.10 -7.66 -3.46
CA GLN A 105 -30.81 -8.96 -4.09
C GLN A 105 -30.26 -8.82 -5.50
N GLN A 106 -30.46 -7.67 -6.15
CA GLN A 106 -29.90 -7.39 -7.46
C GLN A 106 -28.36 -7.35 -7.40
N ASP A 107 -27.72 -7.99 -8.38
CA ASP A 107 -26.28 -7.89 -8.57
C ASP A 107 -25.96 -6.51 -9.14
N LEU A 108 -25.46 -5.62 -8.30
CA LEU A 108 -24.98 -4.32 -8.73
C LEU A 108 -23.58 -4.51 -9.30
N GLY A 109 -23.41 -4.17 -10.58
CA GLY A 109 -22.13 -4.20 -11.28
C GLY A 109 -21.10 -3.23 -10.68
N SER A 110 -20.23 -2.66 -11.51
CA SER A 110 -19.27 -1.68 -11.00
C SER A 110 -19.98 -0.39 -10.55
N LEU A 111 -19.30 0.41 -9.73
CA LEU A 111 -19.82 1.72 -9.30
C LEU A 111 -20.15 2.63 -10.51
N GLN A 112 -19.48 2.41 -11.64
CA GLN A 112 -19.70 3.14 -12.89
C GLN A 112 -20.97 2.70 -13.65
N ASP A 113 -21.46 1.50 -13.38
CA ASP A 113 -22.64 0.91 -14.03
C ASP A 113 -23.94 1.31 -13.34
N VAL A 114 -23.90 1.48 -12.02
CA VAL A 114 -25.04 1.94 -11.21
C VAL A 114 -25.44 3.39 -11.55
N ILE A 115 -24.50 4.18 -12.07
CA ILE A 115 -24.70 5.61 -12.30
C ILE A 115 -25.43 5.85 -13.64
N PRO A 116 -26.56 6.58 -13.64
CA PRO A 116 -27.29 6.91 -14.86
C PRO A 116 -26.43 7.61 -15.91
N ARG A 117 -26.66 7.32 -17.19
CA ARG A 117 -25.87 7.88 -18.32
C ARG A 117 -25.73 9.41 -18.28
N ARG A 118 -26.80 10.12 -17.88
CA ARG A 118 -26.82 11.59 -17.74
C ARG A 118 -25.81 12.14 -16.72
N PHE A 119 -25.43 11.34 -15.72
CA PHE A 119 -24.52 11.74 -14.64
C PHE A 119 -23.12 11.15 -14.77
N LYS A 120 -22.85 10.28 -15.76
CA LYS A 120 -21.52 9.69 -15.93
C LYS A 120 -20.42 10.73 -16.12
N ALA A 121 -20.71 11.84 -16.82
CA ALA A 121 -19.75 12.94 -16.99
C ALA A 121 -19.42 13.62 -15.65
N TYR A 122 -20.44 14.00 -14.87
CA TYR A 122 -20.26 14.61 -13.55
C TYR A 122 -19.54 13.66 -12.58
N PHE A 123 -19.87 12.37 -12.61
CA PHE A 123 -19.19 11.37 -11.79
C PHE A 123 -17.72 11.23 -12.15
N LYS A 124 -17.38 11.15 -13.46
CA LYS A 124 -15.98 11.12 -13.90
C LYS A 124 -15.19 12.34 -13.43
N VAL A 125 -15.80 13.53 -13.50
CA VAL A 125 -15.19 14.76 -12.96
C VAL A 125 -15.01 14.64 -11.45
N GLY A 126 -16.03 14.19 -10.72
CA GLY A 126 -15.97 14.00 -9.27
C GLY A 126 -14.86 13.03 -8.84
N ILE A 127 -14.73 11.89 -9.51
CA ILE A 127 -13.64 10.93 -9.26
C ILE A 127 -12.28 11.54 -9.56
N LYS A 128 -12.14 12.31 -10.65
CA LYS A 128 -10.88 12.98 -10.98
C LYS A 128 -10.50 14.00 -9.91
N THR A 129 -11.46 14.78 -9.41
CA THR A 129 -11.26 15.73 -8.32
C THR A 129 -10.92 15.01 -7.02
N LEU A 130 -11.61 13.92 -6.70
CA LEU A 130 -11.31 13.10 -5.51
C LEU A 130 -9.89 12.54 -5.56
N LYS A 131 -9.45 11.99 -6.69
CA LYS A 131 -8.07 11.51 -6.86
C LYS A 131 -7.05 12.62 -6.68
N TYR A 132 -7.35 13.82 -7.17
CA TYR A 132 -6.47 14.97 -6.99
C TYR A 132 -6.38 15.38 -5.51
N GLN A 133 -7.53 15.55 -4.84
CA GLN A 133 -7.58 15.91 -3.41
C GLN A 133 -6.90 14.86 -2.52
N LEU A 134 -7.13 13.58 -2.79
CA LEU A 134 -6.47 12.49 -2.06
C LEU A 134 -4.96 12.46 -2.31
N GLY A 135 -4.53 12.67 -3.57
CA GLY A 135 -3.11 12.74 -3.91
C GLY A 135 -2.40 13.94 -3.27
N GLU A 136 -3.07 15.10 -3.24
CA GLU A 136 -2.56 16.31 -2.58
C GLU A 136 -2.54 16.16 -1.05
N GLY A 137 -3.59 15.59 -0.47
CA GLY A 137 -3.66 15.23 0.94
C GLY A 137 -2.57 14.25 1.35
N LEU A 138 -2.32 13.21 0.54
CA LEU A 138 -1.23 12.26 0.77
C LEU A 138 0.14 12.94 0.70
N ASN A 139 0.38 13.79 -0.31
CA ASN A 139 1.65 14.48 -0.45
C ASN A 139 1.91 15.46 0.71
N SER A 140 0.89 16.21 1.12
CA SER A 140 0.99 17.11 2.27
C SER A 140 1.21 16.34 3.58
N TYR A 141 0.56 15.18 3.76
CA TYR A 141 0.81 14.30 4.90
C TYR A 141 2.23 13.72 4.88
N LEU A 142 2.72 13.20 3.74
CA LEU A 142 4.10 12.70 3.60
C LEU A 142 5.14 13.79 3.88
N ALA A 143 4.82 15.05 3.62
CA ALA A 143 5.67 16.19 3.91
C ALA A 143 5.50 16.75 5.33
N SER A 144 4.58 16.22 6.14
CA SER A 144 4.31 16.71 7.49
C SER A 144 5.31 16.18 8.52
N ASP A 145 5.53 16.95 9.57
CA ASP A 145 6.40 16.56 10.69
C ASP A 145 5.79 15.41 11.51
N ASP A 146 4.45 15.32 11.58
CA ASP A 146 3.73 14.21 12.23
C ASP A 146 4.01 12.85 11.54
N PHE A 147 4.08 12.84 10.21
CA PHE A 147 4.47 11.64 9.47
C PHE A 147 5.91 11.23 9.76
N GLU A 148 6.83 12.21 9.80
CA GLU A 148 8.23 11.95 10.15
C GLU A 148 8.37 11.37 11.55
N GLU A 149 7.69 11.94 12.55
CA GLU A 149 7.75 11.48 13.94
C GLU A 149 7.21 10.04 14.06
N LYS A 150 6.06 9.75 13.45
CA LYS A 150 5.49 8.40 13.42
C LYS A 150 6.37 7.39 12.69
N LEU A 151 6.95 7.79 11.56
CA LEU A 151 7.84 6.93 10.78
C LEU A 151 9.13 6.64 11.53
N ARG A 152 9.74 7.67 12.15
CA ARG A 152 10.92 7.53 13.02
C ARG A 152 10.62 6.57 14.17
N GLY A 153 9.49 6.74 14.86
CA GLY A 153 9.07 5.83 15.93
C GLY A 153 8.84 4.40 15.46
N ALA A 154 8.16 4.22 14.33
CA ALA A 154 7.92 2.90 13.75
C ALA A 154 9.22 2.19 13.33
N ILE A 155 10.14 2.90 12.66
CA ILE A 155 11.44 2.34 12.27
C ILE A 155 12.28 2.02 13.52
N ALA A 156 12.34 2.91 14.50
CA ALA A 156 13.08 2.68 15.74
C ALA A 156 12.57 1.43 16.47
N SER A 157 11.25 1.29 16.65
CA SER A 157 10.65 0.10 17.27
C SER A 157 10.92 -1.18 16.50
N ARG A 158 10.95 -1.11 15.16
CA ARG A 158 11.25 -2.27 14.29
C ARG A 158 12.72 -2.65 14.36
N LEU A 159 13.62 -1.67 14.44
CA LEU A 159 15.05 -1.89 14.64
C LEU A 159 15.33 -2.53 15.99
N GLU A 160 14.68 -2.07 17.06
CA GLU A 160 14.80 -2.70 18.39
C GLU A 160 14.25 -4.13 18.38
N ALA A 161 13.06 -4.34 17.82
CA ALA A 161 12.50 -5.68 17.69
C ALA A 161 13.33 -6.62 16.77
N LEU A 162 14.14 -6.08 15.86
CA LEU A 162 15.09 -6.85 15.05
C LEU A 162 16.40 -7.10 15.80
N ALA A 163 16.85 -6.14 16.63
CA ALA A 163 18.05 -6.26 17.44
C ALA A 163 17.93 -7.40 18.47
N ASP A 164 16.74 -7.62 19.01
CA ASP A 164 16.46 -8.69 19.98
C ASP A 164 16.35 -10.10 19.36
N ARG A 165 16.34 -10.21 18.01
CA ARG A 165 16.24 -11.51 17.34
C ARG A 165 17.62 -12.12 17.14
N GLU A 166 17.69 -13.44 17.35
CA GLU A 166 18.87 -14.24 17.04
C GLU A 166 19.23 -14.16 15.56
N LEU A 167 20.53 -14.13 15.26
CA LEU A 167 21.04 -14.05 13.88
C LEU A 167 20.51 -15.20 12.99
N ASN A 168 20.34 -16.41 13.53
CA ASN A 168 19.76 -17.58 12.84
C ASN A 168 18.29 -17.39 12.41
N ALA A 169 17.54 -16.54 13.11
CA ALA A 169 16.14 -16.27 12.78
C ALA A 169 15.99 -15.24 11.64
N LEU A 170 17.08 -14.56 11.28
CA LEU A 170 17.13 -13.51 10.24
C LEU A 170 17.94 -13.95 9.02
N LEU A 171 19.03 -14.69 9.23
CA LEU A 171 19.90 -15.23 8.19
C LEU A 171 19.97 -16.75 8.37
N ASP A 172 19.46 -17.47 7.39
CA ASP A 172 19.54 -18.92 7.34
C ASP A 172 21.03 -19.34 7.29
N PRO A 173 21.43 -20.44 7.95
CA PRO A 173 22.77 -21.00 7.81
C PRO A 173 23.25 -21.17 6.36
N HIS A 174 22.34 -21.34 5.40
CA HIS A 174 22.69 -21.39 3.98
C HIS A 174 23.22 -20.03 3.45
N ASP A 175 22.59 -18.92 3.82
CA ASP A 175 22.95 -17.56 3.37
C ASP A 175 24.27 -17.07 3.98
N ARG A 176 24.70 -17.65 5.13
CA ARG A 176 26.01 -17.35 5.73
C ARG A 176 27.17 -17.78 4.87
N ARG A 177 27.02 -18.85 4.09
CA ARG A 177 28.07 -19.27 3.14
C ARG A 177 28.36 -18.19 2.13
N ASP A 178 27.35 -17.47 1.64
CA ASP A 178 27.55 -16.42 0.66
C ASP A 178 28.29 -15.22 1.26
N ILE A 179 28.04 -14.92 2.54
CA ILE A 179 28.79 -13.91 3.30
C ILE A 179 30.25 -14.33 3.45
N TYR A 180 30.51 -15.59 3.80
CA TYR A 180 31.88 -16.10 3.90
C TYR A 180 32.60 -16.10 2.56
N LEU A 181 31.92 -16.47 1.47
CA LEU A 181 32.46 -16.41 0.12
C LEU A 181 32.77 -14.97 -0.30
N PHE A 182 31.92 -14.00 0.09
CA PHE A 182 32.18 -12.59 -0.15
C PHE A 182 33.40 -12.08 0.64
N ILE A 183 33.49 -12.38 1.93
CA ILE A 183 34.65 -12.03 2.77
C ILE A 183 35.93 -12.65 2.21
N ASP A 184 35.86 -13.90 1.78
CA ASP A 184 36.94 -14.62 1.12
C ASP A 184 37.43 -13.93 -0.16
N GLU A 185 36.49 -13.42 -0.97
CA GLU A 185 36.80 -12.70 -2.20
C GLU A 185 37.45 -11.34 -1.90
N VAL A 186 36.90 -10.60 -0.93
CA VAL A 186 37.49 -9.33 -0.47
C VAL A 186 38.90 -9.54 0.08
N LEU A 187 39.13 -10.59 0.88
CA LEU A 187 40.46 -10.93 1.39
C LEU A 187 41.42 -11.32 0.28
N ARG A 188 40.95 -12.11 -0.69
CA ARG A 188 41.75 -12.49 -1.86
C ARG A 188 42.15 -11.23 -2.64
N GLU A 189 41.20 -10.34 -2.92
CA GLU A 189 41.45 -9.11 -3.65
C GLU A 189 42.42 -8.20 -2.89
N LEU A 190 42.22 -8.03 -1.58
CA LEU A 190 43.12 -7.25 -0.71
C LEU A 190 44.54 -7.82 -0.69
N LEU A 191 44.71 -9.14 -0.55
CA LEU A 191 46.02 -9.78 -0.48
C LEU A 191 46.74 -9.81 -1.85
N GLN A 192 45.99 -9.84 -2.95
CA GLN A 192 46.54 -9.83 -4.31
C GLN A 192 46.83 -8.42 -4.82
N ASN A 193 46.19 -7.39 -4.27
CA ASN A 193 46.39 -6.01 -4.71
C ASN A 193 47.77 -5.50 -4.30
N GLY A 194 48.59 -5.08 -5.28
CA GLY A 194 49.91 -4.49 -5.04
C GLY A 194 49.86 -3.21 -4.20
N ARG A 195 48.69 -2.55 -4.09
CA ARG A 195 48.50 -1.40 -3.19
C ARG A 195 48.60 -1.76 -1.71
N THR A 196 48.19 -2.96 -1.34
CA THR A 196 48.22 -3.43 0.05
C THR A 196 49.65 -3.63 0.53
N GLU A 197 50.54 -4.05 -0.38
CA GLU A 197 51.98 -4.17 -0.13
C GLU A 197 52.64 -2.83 0.16
N ILE A 198 52.32 -1.83 -0.67
CA ILE A 198 52.79 -0.46 -0.47
C ILE A 198 52.24 0.12 0.84
N TRP A 199 50.94 -0.04 1.10
CA TRP A 199 50.30 0.43 2.32
C TRP A 199 50.91 -0.20 3.58
N LEU A 200 51.14 -1.51 3.58
CA LEU A 200 51.75 -2.22 4.71
C LEU A 200 53.20 -1.77 4.92
N GLY A 201 53.97 -1.59 3.84
CA GLY A 201 55.33 -1.06 3.91
C GLY A 201 55.39 0.34 4.52
N ASP A 202 54.49 1.23 4.10
CA ASP A 202 54.38 2.59 4.63
C ASP A 202 53.91 2.61 6.08
N TYR A 203 52.97 1.74 6.45
CA TYR A 203 52.49 1.58 7.82
C TYR A 203 53.61 1.08 8.76
N LEU A 204 54.36 0.05 8.34
CA LEU A 204 55.50 -0.44 9.11
C LEU A 204 56.58 0.63 9.26
N ALA A 205 56.91 1.36 8.19
CA ALA A 205 57.87 2.46 8.25
C ALA A 205 57.41 3.58 9.20
N ALA A 206 56.11 3.94 9.18
CA ALA A 206 55.54 4.93 10.08
C ALA A 206 55.54 4.45 11.54
N SER A 207 55.16 3.20 11.79
CA SER A 207 55.14 2.58 13.12
C SER A 207 56.56 2.50 13.72
N VAL A 208 57.56 2.13 12.92
CA VAL A 208 58.97 2.13 13.33
C VAL A 208 59.46 3.53 13.66
N ARG A 209 59.14 4.55 12.84
CA ARG A 209 59.51 5.96 13.12
C ARG A 209 58.84 6.49 14.39
N GLN A 210 57.56 6.21 14.59
CA GLN A 210 56.83 6.64 15.78
C GLN A 210 57.39 5.98 17.04
N SER A 211 57.74 4.69 16.95
CA SER A 211 58.31 3.94 18.07
C SER A 211 59.75 4.35 18.36
N ALA A 212 60.53 4.72 17.34
CA ALA A 212 61.85 5.32 17.49
C ALA A 212 61.78 6.70 18.18
N ALA A 213 60.78 7.52 17.85
CA ALA A 213 60.54 8.81 18.51
C ALA A 213 60.13 8.64 20.00
N GLN A 214 59.54 7.50 20.35
CA GLN A 214 59.19 7.14 21.73
C GLN A 214 60.33 6.44 22.50
N GLY A 215 61.50 6.25 21.88
CA GLY A 215 62.66 5.63 22.52
C GLY A 215 62.53 4.13 22.78
N ARG A 216 61.60 3.43 22.10
CA ARG A 216 61.39 1.98 22.25
C ARG A 216 62.53 1.18 21.62
N THR A 217 62.69 -0.07 22.06
CA THR A 217 63.66 -1.01 21.50
C THR A 217 63.03 -1.85 20.39
N LEU A 218 63.85 -2.52 19.57
CA LEU A 218 63.36 -3.38 18.50
C LEU A 218 62.61 -4.61 19.06
N GLY A 219 63.00 -5.08 20.24
CA GLY A 219 62.33 -6.14 20.98
C GLY A 219 60.91 -5.78 21.44
N ASP A 220 60.63 -4.52 21.74
CA ASP A 220 59.29 -4.06 22.17
C ASP A 220 58.26 -4.06 21.04
N LEU A 221 58.71 -4.12 19.78
CA LEU A 221 57.85 -4.12 18.60
C LEU A 221 57.54 -5.52 18.06
N LEU A 222 58.37 -6.51 18.41
CA LEU A 222 58.24 -7.87 17.92
C LEU A 222 57.50 -8.74 18.96
N PRO A 223 56.46 -9.49 18.57
CA PRO A 223 55.85 -10.47 19.47
C PRO A 223 56.89 -11.48 19.97
N GLU A 224 56.81 -11.89 21.25
CA GLU A 224 57.75 -12.86 21.84
C GLU A 224 57.88 -14.16 21.03
N GLN A 225 56.78 -14.59 20.40
CA GLN A 225 56.73 -15.78 19.55
C GLN A 225 57.63 -15.64 18.32
N LEU A 226 57.71 -14.44 17.72
CA LEU A 226 58.54 -14.18 16.55
C LEU A 226 60.03 -14.17 16.92
N VAL A 227 60.35 -13.62 18.11
CA VAL A 227 61.72 -13.61 18.64
C VAL A 227 62.22 -15.04 18.90
N ARG A 228 61.36 -15.91 19.46
CA ARG A 228 61.68 -17.33 19.65
C ARG A 228 61.95 -18.04 18.32
N LEU A 229 61.04 -17.87 17.35
CA LEU A 229 61.22 -18.45 16.01
C LEU A 229 62.52 -18.00 15.33
N LEU A 230 62.93 -16.74 15.52
CA LEU A 230 64.18 -16.23 14.94
C LEU A 230 65.41 -16.88 15.58
N LYS A 231 65.38 -17.09 16.91
CA LYS A 231 66.43 -17.81 17.64
C LYS A 231 66.50 -19.28 17.23
N ASP A 232 65.35 -19.95 17.18
CA ASP A 232 65.26 -21.35 16.73
C ASP A 232 65.76 -21.50 15.29
N PHE A 233 65.40 -20.55 14.40
CA PHE A 233 65.88 -20.54 13.03
C PHE A 233 67.41 -20.40 12.95
N ILE A 234 68.01 -19.51 13.74
CA ILE A 234 69.47 -19.37 13.81
C ILE A 234 70.10 -20.66 14.32
N HIS A 235 69.54 -21.25 15.36
CA HIS A 235 70.02 -22.50 15.94
C HIS A 235 70.03 -23.64 14.92
N ASP A 236 68.91 -23.85 14.23
CA ASP A 236 68.72 -24.94 13.26
C ASP A 236 69.56 -24.75 12.00
N HIS A 237 69.78 -23.51 11.56
CA HIS A 237 70.48 -23.21 10.32
C HIS A 237 71.98 -22.91 10.52
N CYS A 238 72.45 -22.61 11.73
CA CYS A 238 73.87 -22.32 12.01
C CYS A 238 74.77 -23.49 11.57
N ALA A 239 74.37 -24.73 11.87
CA ALA A 239 75.10 -25.93 11.45
C ALA A 239 75.16 -26.11 9.92
N SER A 240 74.12 -25.66 9.20
CA SER A 240 74.10 -25.68 7.73
C SER A 240 75.01 -24.60 7.14
N ILE A 241 74.94 -23.39 7.68
CA ILE A 241 75.75 -22.24 7.26
C ILE A 241 77.24 -22.52 7.50
N LEU A 242 77.63 -23.01 8.68
CA LEU A 242 79.03 -23.31 9.00
C LEU A 242 79.60 -24.44 8.15
N ARG A 243 78.78 -25.46 7.82
CA ARG A 243 79.17 -26.50 6.84
C ARG A 243 79.40 -25.92 5.45
N GLY A 244 78.52 -25.03 5.00
CA GLY A 244 78.68 -24.31 3.73
C GLY A 244 79.90 -23.40 3.70
N MET A 245 80.16 -22.67 4.79
CA MET A 245 81.35 -21.82 4.94
C MET A 245 82.63 -22.65 4.94
N GLY A 246 82.67 -23.79 5.63
CA GLY A 246 83.81 -24.71 5.58
C GLY A 246 84.13 -25.18 4.16
N ALA A 247 83.10 -25.51 3.36
CA ALA A 247 83.28 -25.85 1.94
C ALA A 247 83.75 -24.66 1.08
N GLN A 248 83.42 -23.42 1.47
CA GLN A 248 83.83 -22.20 0.78
C GLN A 248 85.23 -21.68 1.18
N VAL A 249 85.78 -22.08 2.32
CA VAL A 249 87.19 -21.80 2.69
C VAL A 249 88.17 -22.49 1.73
N ALA A 250 87.72 -23.54 1.03
CA ALA A 250 88.45 -24.16 -0.06
C ALA A 250 88.55 -23.29 -1.33
N ASP A 251 87.74 -22.24 -1.46
CA ASP A 251 87.77 -21.34 -2.62
C ASP A 251 88.99 -20.40 -2.55
N PRO A 252 89.88 -20.39 -3.56
CA PRO A 252 91.07 -19.53 -3.58
C PRO A 252 90.76 -18.03 -3.50
N VAL A 253 89.57 -17.57 -3.93
CA VAL A 253 89.19 -16.15 -3.87
C VAL A 253 88.88 -15.72 -2.44
N LEU A 254 88.13 -16.55 -1.70
CA LEU A 254 87.75 -16.28 -0.32
C LEU A 254 88.93 -16.42 0.64
N ARG A 255 89.86 -17.34 0.34
CA ARG A 255 91.13 -17.48 1.06
C ARG A 255 91.98 -16.22 0.95
N ALA A 256 92.10 -15.65 -0.25
CA ALA A 256 92.82 -14.40 -0.45
C ALA A 256 92.16 -13.23 0.34
N GLN A 257 90.82 -13.19 0.41
CA GLN A 257 90.11 -12.20 1.22
C GLN A 257 90.30 -12.41 2.73
N LEU A 258 90.31 -13.65 3.20
CA LEU A 258 90.57 -13.99 4.62
C LEU A 258 92.01 -13.65 5.02
N VAL A 259 92.99 -13.99 4.17
CA VAL A 259 94.39 -13.62 4.37
C VAL A 259 94.54 -12.11 4.42
N GLY A 260 93.96 -11.38 3.45
CA GLY A 260 93.95 -9.92 3.43
C GLY A 260 93.27 -9.31 4.66
N GLY A 261 92.18 -9.91 5.13
CA GLY A 261 91.47 -9.49 6.35
C GLY A 261 92.28 -9.72 7.62
N ILE A 262 92.97 -10.85 7.74
CA ILE A 262 93.86 -11.15 8.88
C ILE A 262 95.06 -10.19 8.88
N VAL A 263 95.69 -9.97 7.74
CA VAL A 263 96.82 -9.04 7.60
C VAL A 263 96.38 -7.61 7.92
N ALA A 264 95.25 -7.16 7.40
CA ALA A 264 94.70 -5.84 7.72
C ALA A 264 94.31 -5.72 9.20
N GLY A 265 93.79 -6.78 9.82
CA GLY A 265 93.47 -6.81 11.25
C GLY A 265 94.73 -6.73 12.13
N VAL A 266 95.79 -7.45 11.76
CA VAL A 266 97.10 -7.34 12.43
C VAL A 266 97.69 -5.94 12.23
N ASP A 267 97.61 -5.38 11.03
CA ASP A 267 98.08 -4.03 10.72
C ASP A 267 97.36 -2.96 11.55
N HIS A 268 96.03 -3.07 11.66
CA HIS A 268 95.20 -2.19 12.48
C HIS A 268 95.46 -2.35 13.99
N PHE A 269 95.68 -3.59 14.46
CA PHE A 269 96.06 -3.86 15.84
C PHE A 269 97.42 -3.26 16.18
N LEU A 270 98.39 -3.38 15.27
CA LEU A 270 99.71 -2.75 15.41
C LEU A 270 99.59 -1.22 15.44
N ASP A 271 98.69 -0.61 14.66
CA ASP A 271 98.43 0.84 14.76
C ASP A 271 97.80 1.22 16.12
N GLY A 272 96.94 0.36 16.67
CA GLY A 272 96.33 0.54 17.99
C GLY A 272 97.33 0.49 19.16
N LEU A 273 98.51 -0.10 18.97
CA LEU A 273 99.57 -0.21 19.98
C LEU A 273 100.54 0.99 20.01
N GLY A 274 100.32 2.00 19.15
CA GLY A 274 101.06 3.26 19.16
C GLY A 274 102.57 3.09 18.91
N PRO A 275 103.47 3.66 19.74
CA PRO A 275 104.93 3.64 19.48
C PRO A 275 105.55 2.24 19.45
N VAL A 276 104.99 1.31 20.23
CA VAL A 276 105.45 -0.10 20.30
C VAL A 276 105.03 -0.85 19.04
N GLY A 277 103.84 -0.54 18.51
CA GLY A 277 103.37 -1.08 17.25
C GLY A 277 104.19 -0.61 16.04
N ALA A 278 104.60 0.66 16.03
CA ALA A 278 105.49 1.19 14.99
C ALA A 278 106.88 0.53 14.99
N MET A 279 107.43 0.19 16.17
CA MET A 279 108.65 -0.64 16.26
C MET A 279 108.42 -2.05 15.73
N ALA A 280 107.32 -2.70 16.11
CA ALA A 280 106.99 -4.05 15.65
C ALA A 280 106.79 -4.13 14.12
N LYS A 281 106.16 -3.12 13.51
CA LYS A 281 106.04 -2.99 12.03
C LYS A 281 107.40 -2.91 11.32
N GLY A 282 108.43 -2.37 11.97
CA GLY A 282 109.80 -2.34 11.42
C GLY A 282 110.51 -3.70 11.44
N PHE A 283 110.08 -4.63 12.30
CA PHE A 283 110.62 -6.00 12.40
C PHE A 283 109.77 -7.05 11.68
N LEU A 284 108.52 -6.73 11.34
CA LEU A 284 107.58 -7.60 10.64
C LEU A 284 107.41 -7.11 9.20
N GLU A 285 107.97 -7.84 8.23
CA GLU A 285 107.66 -7.62 6.82
C GLU A 285 106.24 -8.13 6.52
N MET A 286 105.32 -7.21 6.19
CA MET A 286 103.90 -7.53 5.96
C MET A 286 103.68 -8.48 4.77
N ASP A 287 104.49 -8.36 3.72
CA ASP A 287 104.45 -9.29 2.58
C ASP A 287 104.84 -10.72 2.99
N THR A 288 105.80 -10.83 3.94
CA THR A 288 106.26 -12.11 4.48
C THR A 288 105.22 -12.72 5.43
N LEU A 289 104.48 -11.88 6.16
CA LEU A 289 103.35 -12.28 7.00
C LEU A 289 102.19 -12.79 6.14
N GLU A 290 101.82 -12.07 5.09
CA GLU A 290 100.75 -12.44 4.15
C GLU A 290 101.02 -13.81 3.52
N ARG A 291 102.25 -14.01 3.02
CA ARG A 291 102.66 -15.30 2.43
C ARG A 291 102.63 -16.44 3.44
N LYS A 292 103.14 -16.22 4.66
CA LYS A 292 103.14 -17.26 5.72
C LYS A 292 101.74 -17.59 6.22
N VAL A 293 100.86 -16.60 6.34
CA VAL A 293 99.45 -16.79 6.73
C VAL A 293 98.68 -17.52 5.64
N GLY A 294 98.93 -17.17 4.37
CA GLY A 294 98.38 -17.89 3.22
C GLY A 294 98.84 -19.35 3.16
N GLU A 295 100.16 -19.61 3.29
CA GLU A 295 100.72 -20.96 3.35
C GLU A 295 100.18 -21.75 4.55
N TYR A 296 100.02 -21.13 5.72
CA TYR A 296 99.47 -21.77 6.92
C TYR A 296 97.99 -22.15 6.78
N LEU A 297 97.18 -21.30 6.14
CA LEU A 297 95.77 -21.60 5.87
C LEU A 297 95.59 -22.71 4.84
N VAL A 298 96.54 -22.85 3.90
CA VAL A 298 96.58 -23.97 2.95
C VAL A 298 97.00 -25.27 3.66
N ASP A 299 98.04 -25.22 4.48
CA ASP A 299 98.58 -26.39 5.19
C ASP A 299 97.63 -26.92 6.29
N LYS A 300 96.73 -26.05 6.78
CA LYS A 300 95.74 -26.35 7.84
C LYS A 300 94.29 -26.29 7.39
N GLU A 301 94.04 -26.36 6.09
CA GLU A 301 92.70 -26.29 5.50
C GLU A 301 91.76 -27.39 6.01
N GLU A 302 92.20 -28.65 5.99
CA GLU A 302 91.39 -29.79 6.46
C GLU A 302 91.10 -29.69 7.97
N ASP A 303 92.07 -29.25 8.76
CA ASP A 303 91.93 -29.03 10.20
C ASP A 303 90.91 -27.91 10.50
N LEU A 304 90.89 -26.85 9.70
CA LEU A 304 89.95 -25.73 9.79
C LEU A 304 88.51 -26.14 9.44
N ILE A 305 88.34 -26.93 8.39
CA ILE A 305 87.04 -27.48 8.00
C ILE A 305 86.52 -28.42 9.10
N ALA A 306 87.37 -29.31 9.61
CA ALA A 306 87.01 -30.21 10.71
C ALA A 306 86.64 -29.43 11.99
N TRP A 307 87.32 -28.32 12.27
CA TRP A 307 87.00 -27.45 13.41
C TRP A 307 85.66 -26.71 13.25
N LEU A 308 85.36 -26.13 12.07
CA LEU A 308 84.08 -25.48 11.77
C LEU A 308 82.89 -26.46 11.75
N GLN A 309 83.16 -27.74 11.48
CA GLN A 309 82.17 -28.81 11.49
C GLN A 309 81.99 -29.47 12.86
N ASN A 310 82.79 -29.11 13.86
CA ASN A 310 82.67 -29.63 15.21
C ASN A 310 81.38 -29.11 15.88
N ALA A 311 80.58 -30.02 16.44
CA ALA A 311 79.33 -29.70 17.11
C ALA A 311 79.50 -28.67 18.23
N GLU A 312 80.59 -28.72 19.00
CA GLU A 312 80.85 -27.78 20.10
C GLU A 312 81.13 -26.36 19.57
N VAL A 313 81.76 -26.23 18.41
CA VAL A 313 82.03 -24.95 17.75
C VAL A 313 80.75 -24.38 17.14
N GLN A 314 79.91 -25.23 16.54
CA GLN A 314 78.62 -24.84 15.99
C GLN A 314 77.66 -24.35 17.08
N GLU A 315 77.58 -25.06 18.21
CA GLU A 315 76.75 -24.67 19.34
C GLU A 315 77.22 -23.35 19.97
N ARG A 316 78.54 -23.18 20.14
CA ARG A 316 79.10 -21.89 20.60
C ARG A 316 78.84 -20.76 19.62
N MET A 317 78.93 -21.00 18.32
CA MET A 317 78.64 -19.99 17.31
C MET A 317 77.15 -19.63 17.28
N ALA A 318 76.26 -20.62 17.41
CA ALA A 318 74.82 -20.39 17.55
C ALA A 318 74.53 -19.54 18.79
N MET A 319 75.12 -19.86 19.94
CA MET A 319 75.00 -19.05 21.16
C MET A 319 75.51 -17.62 20.98
N VAL A 320 76.64 -17.42 20.30
CA VAL A 320 77.18 -16.08 20.01
C VAL A 320 76.24 -15.31 19.09
N LEU A 321 75.68 -15.95 18.06
CA LEU A 321 74.71 -15.32 17.16
C LEU A 321 73.40 -14.99 17.87
N GLU A 322 72.89 -15.86 18.73
CA GLU A 322 71.73 -15.60 19.58
C GLU A 322 71.97 -14.40 20.53
N GLN A 323 73.15 -14.33 21.17
CA GLN A 323 73.53 -13.18 21.99
C GLN A 323 73.65 -11.88 21.19
N GLN A 324 74.15 -11.95 19.95
CA GLN A 324 74.18 -10.80 19.05
C GLN A 324 72.77 -10.37 18.64
N VAL A 325 71.85 -11.31 18.40
CA VAL A 325 70.43 -11.00 18.15
C VAL A 325 69.80 -10.34 19.36
N ASP A 326 70.02 -10.84 20.57
CA ASP A 326 69.50 -10.20 21.79
C ASP A 326 70.06 -8.79 21.99
N SER A 327 71.36 -8.61 21.74
CA SER A 327 72.01 -7.29 21.75
C SER A 327 71.42 -6.35 20.71
N LEU A 328 71.07 -6.83 19.51
CA LEU A 328 70.42 -6.03 18.48
C LEU A 328 68.97 -5.69 18.82
N LEU A 329 68.24 -6.61 19.45
CA LEU A 329 66.86 -6.41 19.88
C LEU A 329 66.74 -5.35 20.99
N GLN A 330 67.73 -5.29 21.89
CA GLN A 330 67.79 -4.34 23.00
C GLN A 330 68.30 -2.95 22.60
N LYS A 331 68.83 -2.77 21.38
CA LYS A 331 69.31 -1.45 20.94
C LYS A 331 68.13 -0.48 20.73
N PRO A 332 68.28 0.79 21.15
CA PRO A 332 67.27 1.81 20.89
C PRO A 332 67.06 1.99 19.38
N LEU A 333 65.80 1.97 18.94
CA LEU A 333 65.44 2.18 17.53
C LEU A 333 65.96 3.54 17.00
N ALA A 334 66.11 4.53 17.89
CA ALA A 334 66.63 5.85 17.57
C ALA A 334 68.06 5.80 16.97
N GLU A 335 68.94 4.91 17.46
CA GLU A 335 70.32 4.81 16.95
C GLU A 335 70.37 4.12 15.56
N LEU A 336 69.47 3.18 15.32
CA LEU A 336 69.34 2.48 14.04
C LEU A 336 68.76 3.40 12.95
N VAL A 337 67.79 4.24 13.30
CA VAL A 337 67.20 5.24 12.40
C VAL A 337 68.17 6.40 12.15
N ALA A 338 68.96 6.82 13.14
CA ALA A 338 69.91 7.94 13.00
C ALA A 338 71.11 7.62 12.08
N ARG A 339 71.51 6.36 11.94
CA ARG A 339 72.60 5.92 11.05
C ARG A 339 72.17 5.64 9.61
N GLY A 340 70.87 5.55 9.34
CA GLY A 340 70.34 5.20 8.01
C GLY A 340 69.64 6.37 7.32
N ASP A 341 69.86 6.55 6.02
CA ASP A 341 69.00 7.41 5.20
C ASP A 341 67.55 6.95 5.35
N GLY A 342 66.61 7.85 5.66
CA GLY A 342 65.20 7.52 5.85
C GLY A 342 64.56 6.78 4.65
N GLN A 343 65.16 6.90 3.47
CA GLN A 343 64.82 6.12 2.27
C GLN A 343 65.20 4.64 2.38
N ARG A 344 66.37 4.30 2.96
CA ARG A 344 66.80 2.90 3.15
C ARG A 344 65.89 2.17 4.14
N LEU A 345 65.50 2.82 5.24
CA LEU A 345 64.58 2.25 6.22
C LEU A 345 63.21 1.95 5.60
N THR A 346 62.71 2.88 4.78
CA THR A 346 61.47 2.69 4.03
C THR A 346 61.60 1.50 3.08
N ALA A 347 62.72 1.40 2.34
CA ALA A 347 62.96 0.27 1.43
C ALA A 347 62.98 -1.08 2.16
N ILE A 348 63.59 -1.16 3.34
CA ILE A 348 63.62 -2.37 4.17
C ILE A 348 62.21 -2.72 4.67
N CYS A 349 61.43 -1.75 5.15
CA CYS A 349 60.05 -1.99 5.59
C CYS A 349 59.16 -2.47 4.45
N HIS A 350 59.30 -1.91 3.25
CA HIS A 350 58.61 -2.38 2.04
C HIS A 350 59.04 -3.79 1.64
N GLN A 351 60.33 -4.12 1.74
CA GLN A 351 60.83 -5.47 1.47
C GLN A 351 60.34 -6.50 2.50
N CYS A 352 60.28 -6.13 3.78
CA CYS A 352 59.66 -6.95 4.84
C CYS A 352 58.15 -7.12 4.60
N ALA A 353 57.43 -6.06 4.23
CA ALA A 353 56.02 -6.13 3.88
C ALA A 353 55.78 -7.06 2.69
N ALA A 354 56.63 -7.00 1.66
CA ALA A 354 56.59 -7.88 0.49
C ALA A 354 56.82 -9.35 0.86
N GLN A 355 57.79 -9.63 1.74
CA GLN A 355 58.05 -10.99 2.21
C GLN A 355 56.92 -11.53 3.09
N LEU A 356 56.41 -10.72 4.04
CA LEU A 356 55.27 -11.09 4.88
C LEU A 356 54.02 -11.37 4.04
N LEU A 357 53.67 -10.46 3.13
CA LEU A 357 52.54 -10.66 2.21
C LEU A 357 52.79 -11.80 1.24
N GLY A 358 54.04 -12.08 0.85
CA GLY A 358 54.41 -13.25 0.07
C GLY A 358 54.01 -14.56 0.75
N VAL A 359 54.20 -14.65 2.07
CA VAL A 359 53.76 -15.79 2.89
C VAL A 359 52.24 -15.85 3.02
N PHE A 360 51.54 -14.71 3.01
CA PHE A 360 50.06 -14.69 2.98
C PHE A 360 49.48 -14.87 1.57
N LYS A 361 50.29 -14.80 0.51
CA LYS A 361 49.89 -15.03 -0.89
C LYS A 361 49.93 -16.51 -1.28
N THR A 362 50.61 -17.38 -0.53
CA THR A 362 50.62 -18.84 -0.79
C THR A 362 49.27 -19.50 -0.49
N GLU A 363 48.82 -20.41 -1.36
CA GLU A 363 47.51 -21.07 -1.25
C GLU A 363 47.28 -21.78 0.09
N GLY A 364 48.32 -22.41 0.66
CA GLY A 364 48.23 -23.07 1.97
C GLY A 364 47.91 -22.10 3.12
N THR A 365 48.56 -20.93 3.13
CA THR A 365 48.36 -19.89 4.16
C THR A 365 47.03 -19.18 3.99
N GLN A 366 46.60 -18.93 2.74
CA GLN A 366 45.27 -18.36 2.48
C GLN A 366 44.16 -19.29 2.93
N THR A 367 44.30 -20.59 2.69
CA THR A 367 43.35 -21.60 3.16
C THR A 367 43.28 -21.64 4.69
N GLY A 368 44.44 -21.57 5.37
CA GLY A 368 44.50 -21.48 6.83
C GLY A 368 43.89 -20.19 7.39
N LEU A 369 44.16 -19.04 6.76
CA LEU A 369 43.62 -17.74 7.17
C LEU A 369 42.09 -17.69 7.00
N LYS A 370 41.57 -18.23 5.90
CA LYS A 370 40.13 -18.38 5.66
C LYS A 370 39.47 -19.26 6.72
N ALA A 371 40.07 -20.41 7.01
CA ALA A 371 39.57 -21.32 8.04
C ALA A 371 39.55 -20.65 9.43
N LEU A 372 40.62 -19.93 9.79
CA LEU A 372 40.70 -19.19 11.05
C LEU A 372 39.65 -18.07 11.13
N LEU A 373 39.47 -17.31 10.06
CA LEU A 373 38.45 -16.26 10.00
C LEU A 373 37.04 -16.83 10.08
N HIS A 374 36.77 -17.93 9.38
CA HIS A 374 35.48 -18.60 9.43
C HIS A 374 35.17 -19.12 10.84
N VAL A 375 36.15 -19.77 11.51
CA VAL A 375 35.99 -20.24 12.89
C VAL A 375 35.82 -19.06 13.86
N SER A 376 36.61 -17.99 13.69
CA SER A 376 36.50 -16.80 14.55
C SER A 376 35.16 -16.07 14.37
N LEU A 377 34.63 -16.04 13.14
CA LEU A 377 33.32 -15.46 12.85
C LEU A 377 32.19 -16.31 13.45
N GLU A 378 32.25 -17.63 13.32
CA GLU A 378 31.25 -18.52 13.95
C GLU A 378 31.31 -18.45 15.49
N ASP A 379 32.49 -18.38 16.09
CA ASP A 379 32.66 -18.16 17.54
C ASP A 379 32.07 -16.81 17.98
N LEU A 380 32.26 -15.75 17.17
CA LEU A 380 31.67 -14.44 17.45
C LEU A 380 30.15 -14.45 17.34
N PHE A 381 29.62 -15.20 16.36
CA PHE A 381 28.18 -15.36 16.12
C PHE A 381 27.51 -16.36 17.07
N ASP A 382 28.28 -17.16 17.83
CA ASP A 382 27.79 -18.24 18.70
C ASP A 382 26.83 -19.17 17.97
N ASP A 383 27.28 -19.73 16.83
CA ASP A 383 26.46 -20.50 15.86
C ASP A 383 25.22 -19.72 15.36
N GLY A 384 25.18 -18.40 15.53
CA GLY A 384 24.06 -17.53 15.18
C GLY A 384 22.96 -17.44 16.24
N ARG A 385 23.20 -17.91 17.46
CA ARG A 385 22.27 -17.76 18.60
C ARG A 385 22.35 -16.39 19.25
N ARG A 386 23.40 -15.63 18.94
CA ARG A 386 23.56 -14.29 19.47
C ARG A 386 22.56 -13.32 18.85
N PRO A 387 21.92 -12.45 19.64
CA PRO A 387 21.05 -11.42 19.12
C PRO A 387 21.84 -10.39 18.31
N LEU A 388 21.22 -9.84 17.27
CA LEU A 388 21.87 -8.89 16.36
C LEU A 388 22.32 -7.61 17.10
N GLY A 389 21.60 -7.22 18.16
CA GLY A 389 21.94 -6.08 19.01
C GLY A 389 23.31 -6.21 19.69
N ASP A 390 23.63 -7.39 20.21
CA ASP A 390 24.90 -7.66 20.89
C ASP A 390 26.08 -7.64 19.91
N LEU A 391 25.88 -8.18 18.71
CA LEU A 391 26.87 -8.09 17.63
C LEU A 391 27.10 -6.63 17.24
N GLY A 392 26.03 -5.83 17.12
CA GLY A 392 26.11 -4.41 16.83
C GLY A 392 26.94 -3.62 17.85
N GLN A 393 26.75 -3.88 19.15
CA GLN A 393 27.54 -3.23 20.22
C GLN A 393 29.00 -3.66 20.22
N GLN A 394 29.30 -4.92 19.90
CA GLN A 394 30.66 -5.45 19.91
C GLN A 394 31.49 -4.93 18.73
N PHE A 395 30.89 -4.73 17.56
CA PHE A 395 31.56 -4.14 16.39
C PHE A 395 31.57 -2.60 16.41
N PHE A 396 30.57 -1.96 17.05
CA PHE A 396 30.44 -0.51 17.12
C PHE A 396 30.14 -0.04 18.56
N PRO A 397 31.18 0.15 19.40
CA PRO A 397 30.98 0.53 20.80
C PRO A 397 30.30 1.91 20.96
N GLU A 398 29.33 1.92 21.88
CA GLU A 398 28.53 3.00 22.53
C GLU A 398 28.13 4.24 21.72
N ASP A 399 29.06 4.97 21.09
CA ASP A 399 28.78 6.26 20.44
C ASP A 399 28.63 6.14 18.91
N ASN A 400 29.20 5.09 18.30
CA ASN A 400 29.11 4.87 16.85
C ASN A 400 27.84 4.08 16.46
N GLY A 401 27.38 3.15 17.30
CA GLY A 401 26.17 2.37 17.05
C GLY A 401 24.90 3.23 17.05
N GLU A 402 24.75 4.13 18.01
CA GLU A 402 23.61 5.06 18.04
C GLU A 402 23.63 6.05 16.88
N LYS A 403 24.82 6.57 16.51
CA LYS A 403 24.97 7.44 15.34
C LYS A 403 24.61 6.72 14.05
N LEU A 404 25.01 5.46 13.87
CA LEU A 404 24.62 4.65 12.72
C LEU A 404 23.11 4.42 12.68
N ARG A 405 22.48 4.16 13.83
CA ARG A 405 21.02 4.02 13.95
C ARG A 405 20.30 5.31 13.56
N GLU A 406 20.74 6.46 14.08
CA GLU A 406 20.19 7.78 13.72
C GLU A 406 20.37 8.10 12.24
N VAL A 407 21.55 7.82 11.68
CA VAL A 407 21.82 8.01 10.24
C VAL A 407 20.92 7.12 9.41
N PHE A 408 20.77 5.84 9.77
CA PHE A 408 19.90 4.91 9.06
C PHE A 408 18.43 5.36 9.10
N ILE A 409 17.92 5.74 10.27
CA ILE A 409 16.54 6.24 10.40
C ILE A 409 16.35 7.51 9.56
N ARG A 410 17.31 8.45 9.62
CA ARG A 410 17.27 9.68 8.81
C ARG A 410 17.24 9.38 7.31
N GLU A 411 18.09 8.48 6.82
CA GLU A 411 18.11 8.09 5.41
C GLU A 411 16.81 7.39 5.00
N CYS A 412 16.25 6.52 5.85
CA CYS A 412 14.94 5.90 5.58
C CYS A 412 13.82 6.94 5.50
N VAL A 413 13.78 7.91 6.42
CA VAL A 413 12.81 9.01 6.38
C VAL A 413 13.01 9.85 5.12
N ALA A 414 14.25 10.19 4.77
CA ALA A 414 14.56 10.95 3.56
C ALA A 414 14.15 10.20 2.28
N LEU A 415 14.37 8.89 2.22
CA LEU A 415 13.90 8.02 1.14
C LEU A 415 12.38 8.01 1.04
N CYS A 416 11.65 7.89 2.15
CA CYS A 416 10.19 7.94 2.17
C CYS A 416 9.62 9.32 1.78
N ARG A 417 10.30 10.42 2.17
CA ARG A 417 9.95 11.80 1.81
C ARG A 417 10.44 12.21 0.41
N SER A 418 11.18 11.34 -0.27
CA SER A 418 11.72 11.65 -1.60
C SER A 418 10.61 11.85 -2.63
N HIS A 419 10.87 12.70 -3.63
CA HIS A 419 9.94 12.95 -4.73
C HIS A 419 9.51 11.66 -5.45
N LYS A 420 10.43 10.69 -5.59
CA LYS A 420 10.15 9.40 -6.22
C LYS A 420 9.17 8.55 -5.41
N SER A 421 9.34 8.51 -4.08
CA SER A 421 8.43 7.79 -3.17
C SER A 421 7.04 8.44 -3.15
N ALA A 422 6.96 9.77 -3.14
CA ALA A 422 5.69 10.49 -3.24
C ALA A 422 4.96 10.20 -4.57
N GLN A 423 5.70 10.16 -5.69
CA GLN A 423 5.14 9.77 -7.00
C GLN A 423 4.62 8.33 -7.02
N LEU A 424 5.38 7.39 -6.44
CA LEU A 424 4.95 5.99 -6.32
C LEU A 424 3.68 5.88 -5.46
N ALA A 425 3.66 6.53 -4.29
CA ALA A 425 2.50 6.54 -3.40
C ALA A 425 1.26 7.14 -4.06
N ASN A 426 1.41 8.24 -4.80
CA ASN A 426 0.31 8.85 -5.56
C ASN A 426 -0.17 7.94 -6.71
N THR A 427 0.74 7.21 -7.37
CA THR A 427 0.38 6.27 -8.43
C THR A 427 -0.37 5.07 -7.86
N MET A 428 0.08 4.53 -6.73
CA MET A 428 -0.61 3.46 -6.00
C MET A 428 -1.99 3.94 -5.50
N LEU A 429 -2.10 5.16 -4.99
CA LEU A 429 -3.39 5.71 -4.57
C LEU A 429 -4.37 5.78 -5.75
N LYS A 430 -3.90 6.29 -6.90
CA LYS A 430 -4.72 6.36 -8.11
C LYS A 430 -5.18 4.98 -8.57
N SER A 431 -4.28 3.98 -8.60
CA SER A 431 -4.62 2.61 -9.00
C SER A 431 -5.55 1.92 -8.00
N MET A 432 -5.39 2.16 -6.70
CA MET A 432 -6.32 1.67 -5.67
C MET A 432 -7.72 2.26 -5.88
N VAL A 433 -7.82 3.56 -6.16
CA VAL A 433 -9.11 4.21 -6.46
C VAL A 433 -9.72 3.63 -7.73
N ASP A 434 -8.93 3.41 -8.79
CA ASP A 434 -9.42 2.78 -10.04
C ASP A 434 -9.92 1.36 -9.80
N ASN A 435 -9.12 0.51 -9.14
CA ASN A 435 -9.50 -0.85 -8.79
C ASN A 435 -10.78 -0.90 -7.95
N LEU A 436 -10.97 0.05 -7.03
CA LEU A 436 -12.17 0.13 -6.20
C LEU A 436 -13.41 0.53 -7.02
N LEU A 437 -13.25 1.34 -8.06
CA LEU A 437 -14.34 1.76 -8.94
C LEU A 437 -14.74 0.69 -9.96
N GLU A 438 -13.80 -0.15 -10.36
CA GLU A 438 -14.01 -1.24 -11.32
C GLU A 438 -14.54 -2.52 -10.65
N ARG A 439 -14.30 -2.69 -9.34
CA ARG A 439 -14.77 -3.85 -8.60
C ARG A 439 -16.32 -3.89 -8.59
N PRO A 440 -16.94 -5.04 -8.92
CA PRO A 440 -18.38 -5.17 -8.82
C PRO A 440 -18.78 -5.05 -7.35
N ILE A 441 -19.82 -4.25 -7.08
CA ILE A 441 -20.39 -4.09 -5.75
C ILE A 441 -21.02 -5.43 -5.32
N GLY A 442 -21.53 -6.22 -6.26
CA GLY A 442 -22.17 -7.48 -5.98
C GLY A 442 -23.57 -7.26 -5.39
N ARG A 443 -24.01 -8.22 -4.58
CA ARG A 443 -25.31 -8.13 -3.89
C ARG A 443 -25.17 -7.35 -2.60
N LEU A 444 -25.87 -6.22 -2.50
CA LEU A 444 -25.92 -5.43 -1.25
C LEU A 444 -26.46 -6.26 -0.07
N TYR A 445 -27.24 -7.28 -0.36
CA TYR A 445 -27.73 -8.23 0.65
C TYR A 445 -26.59 -8.86 1.46
N ASP A 446 -25.46 -9.19 0.84
CA ASP A 446 -24.34 -9.89 1.51
C ASP A 446 -23.40 -8.92 2.24
N LEU A 447 -23.38 -7.66 1.82
CA LEU A 447 -22.51 -6.61 2.37
C LEU A 447 -23.12 -5.88 3.56
N VAL A 448 -24.44 -5.73 3.60
CA VAL A 448 -25.13 -4.90 4.61
C VAL A 448 -25.72 -5.75 5.73
N PRO A 449 -25.29 -5.57 7.00
CA PRO A 449 -25.85 -6.25 8.15
C PRO A 449 -27.36 -6.12 8.29
N HIS A 450 -28.03 -7.14 8.84
CA HIS A 450 -29.48 -7.18 8.97
C HIS A 450 -30.08 -5.96 9.69
N GLY A 451 -29.46 -5.49 10.79
CA GLY A 451 -29.93 -4.31 11.51
C GLY A 451 -29.93 -3.03 10.69
N ILE A 452 -28.93 -2.83 9.82
CA ILE A 452 -28.85 -1.67 8.93
C ILE A 452 -29.93 -1.78 7.85
N ARG A 453 -30.17 -2.98 7.30
CA ARG A 453 -31.23 -3.19 6.30
C ARG A 453 -32.61 -2.86 6.84
N GLN A 454 -32.91 -3.31 8.06
CA GLN A 454 -34.16 -3.00 8.72
C GLN A 454 -34.30 -1.50 8.96
N GLY A 455 -33.25 -0.84 9.46
CA GLY A 455 -33.24 0.61 9.66
C GLY A 455 -33.46 1.40 8.37
N ILE A 456 -32.84 1.00 7.25
CA ILE A 456 -33.08 1.61 5.93
C ILE A 456 -34.55 1.44 5.53
N ASN A 457 -35.11 0.24 5.69
CA ASN A 457 -36.50 -0.03 5.33
C ASN A 457 -37.48 0.85 6.12
N GLU A 458 -37.34 0.88 7.45
CA GLU A 458 -38.16 1.71 8.33
C GLU A 458 -38.01 3.21 7.99
N TYR A 459 -36.79 3.67 7.72
CA TYR A 459 -36.53 5.05 7.34
C TYR A 459 -37.16 5.42 5.99
N VAL A 460 -37.05 4.55 4.97
CA VAL A 460 -37.66 4.78 3.65
C VAL A 460 -39.19 4.79 3.76
N ILE A 461 -39.79 3.91 4.56
CA ILE A 461 -41.23 3.93 4.83
C ILE A 461 -41.65 5.25 5.47
N LEU A 462 -40.91 5.71 6.49
CA LEU A 462 -41.17 6.98 7.15
C LEU A 462 -41.07 8.16 6.18
N LEU A 463 -40.03 8.18 5.34
CA LEU A 463 -39.82 9.22 4.35
C LEU A 463 -40.93 9.22 3.28
N ALA A 464 -41.28 8.04 2.76
CA ALA A 464 -42.34 7.87 1.78
C ALA A 464 -43.70 8.31 2.35
N ASN A 465 -44.03 7.89 3.56
CA ASN A 465 -45.27 8.30 4.23
C ASN A 465 -45.30 9.82 4.44
N ARG A 466 -44.22 10.41 4.95
CA ARG A 466 -44.12 11.87 5.13
C ARG A 466 -44.29 12.62 3.80
N MET A 467 -43.66 12.13 2.74
CA MET A 467 -43.79 12.72 1.40
C MET A 467 -45.23 12.62 0.90
N LEU A 468 -45.88 11.45 1.03
CA LEU A 468 -47.25 11.24 0.57
C LEU A 468 -48.25 12.12 1.34
N LEU A 469 -48.16 12.16 2.66
CA LEU A 469 -49.06 12.98 3.49
C LEU A 469 -48.92 14.48 3.19
N LYS A 470 -47.71 14.94 2.85
CA LYS A 470 -47.45 16.34 2.57
C LYS A 470 -47.85 16.72 1.14
N GLU A 471 -47.49 15.89 0.16
CA GLU A 471 -47.56 16.26 -1.26
C GLU A 471 -48.84 15.78 -1.96
N VAL A 472 -49.42 14.64 -1.55
CA VAL A 472 -50.62 14.07 -2.22
C VAL A 472 -51.81 15.04 -2.21
N PRO A 473 -52.16 15.72 -1.10
CA PRO A 473 -53.24 16.70 -1.11
C PRO A 473 -53.02 17.81 -2.16
N GLY A 474 -51.80 18.35 -2.25
CA GLY A 474 -51.49 19.39 -3.24
C GLY A 474 -51.50 18.87 -4.68
N LEU A 475 -51.11 17.61 -4.90
CA LEU A 475 -51.20 16.96 -6.21
C LEU A 475 -52.66 16.78 -6.64
N VAL A 476 -53.55 16.41 -5.73
CA VAL A 476 -54.99 16.27 -6.00
C VAL A 476 -55.61 17.60 -6.43
N ASP A 477 -55.27 18.70 -5.76
CA ASP A 477 -55.76 20.04 -6.16
C ASP A 477 -55.32 20.41 -7.60
N SER A 478 -54.14 19.96 -8.03
CA SER A 478 -53.64 20.19 -9.38
C SER A 478 -54.34 19.34 -10.45
N LEU A 479 -54.81 18.16 -10.07
CA LEU A 479 -55.61 17.28 -10.92
C LEU A 479 -57.03 17.80 -10.90
N ASN A 480 -57.42 18.68 -11.82
CA ASN A 480 -58.76 19.26 -11.89
C ASN A 480 -59.87 18.19 -12.04
N ILE A 481 -60.30 17.58 -10.92
CA ILE A 481 -61.25 16.45 -10.86
C ILE A 481 -62.58 16.86 -11.46
N GLN A 482 -63.03 18.08 -11.17
CA GLN A 482 -64.25 18.63 -11.73
C GLN A 482 -64.25 18.54 -13.25
N ARG A 483 -63.16 18.99 -13.89
CA ARG A 483 -63.03 18.93 -15.35
C ARG A 483 -62.96 17.50 -15.87
N MET A 484 -62.16 16.63 -15.22
CA MET A 484 -62.05 15.23 -15.63
C MET A 484 -63.39 14.50 -15.60
N VAL A 485 -64.18 14.70 -14.54
CA VAL A 485 -65.51 14.08 -14.41
C VAL A 485 -66.49 14.68 -15.41
N THR A 486 -66.49 16.00 -15.60
CA THR A 486 -67.34 16.69 -16.59
C THR A 486 -67.09 16.16 -18.00
N GLU A 487 -65.83 16.13 -18.43
CA GLU A 487 -65.44 15.61 -19.75
C GLU A 487 -65.81 14.13 -19.89
N LYS A 488 -65.61 13.33 -18.83
CA LYS A 488 -65.99 11.91 -18.87
C LYS A 488 -67.49 11.69 -19.03
N ILE A 489 -68.32 12.48 -18.34
CA ILE A 489 -69.78 12.40 -18.47
C ILE A 489 -70.22 12.89 -19.85
N ASP A 490 -69.60 13.93 -20.39
CA ASP A 490 -69.89 14.44 -21.74
C ASP A 490 -69.55 13.42 -22.85
N THR A 491 -68.61 12.52 -22.61
CA THR A 491 -68.30 11.41 -23.54
C THR A 491 -69.30 10.25 -23.48
N LEU A 492 -70.20 10.22 -22.50
CA LEU A 492 -71.23 9.19 -22.42
C LEU A 492 -72.27 9.40 -23.54
N ASP A 493 -72.65 8.31 -24.20
CA ASP A 493 -73.68 8.36 -25.23
C ASP A 493 -75.03 8.78 -24.62
N LEU A 494 -75.83 9.53 -25.38
CA LEU A 494 -77.14 10.03 -24.97
C LEU A 494 -78.06 8.89 -24.51
N LEU A 495 -77.94 7.72 -25.13
CA LEU A 495 -78.70 6.52 -24.79
C LEU A 495 -78.31 5.92 -23.43
N GLN A 496 -77.09 6.13 -22.97
CA GLN A 496 -76.63 5.68 -21.65
C GLN A 496 -77.13 6.63 -20.56
N LEU A 497 -77.06 7.95 -20.82
CA LEU A 497 -77.61 8.97 -19.93
C LEU A 497 -79.13 8.81 -19.78
N GLU A 498 -79.84 8.58 -20.89
CA GLU A 498 -81.28 8.26 -20.90
C GLU A 498 -81.56 7.03 -20.02
N ARG A 499 -80.81 5.93 -20.20
CA ARG A 499 -81.00 4.71 -19.41
C ARG A 499 -80.74 4.91 -17.91
N LEU A 500 -79.72 5.67 -17.53
CA LEU A 500 -79.39 5.95 -16.13
C LEU A 500 -80.47 6.81 -15.46
N LEU A 501 -80.99 7.82 -16.17
CA LEU A 501 -82.03 8.67 -15.61
C LEU A 501 -83.39 7.97 -15.59
N LEU A 502 -83.72 7.21 -16.64
CA LEU A 502 -84.95 6.43 -16.69
C LEU A 502 -84.98 5.34 -15.62
N SER A 503 -83.87 4.66 -15.32
CA SER A 503 -83.85 3.62 -14.28
C SER A 503 -84.21 4.14 -12.90
N ILE A 504 -83.94 5.42 -12.62
CA ILE A 504 -84.28 6.08 -11.36
C ILE A 504 -85.69 6.68 -11.41
N MET A 505 -86.12 7.20 -12.56
CA MET A 505 -87.37 7.97 -12.68
C MET A 505 -88.59 7.18 -13.17
N GLU A 506 -88.43 5.97 -13.72
CA GLU A 506 -89.54 5.22 -14.35
C GLU A 506 -90.73 4.99 -13.41
N GLU A 507 -90.47 4.68 -12.15
CA GLU A 507 -91.52 4.48 -11.15
C GLU A 507 -92.29 5.77 -10.88
N GLN A 508 -91.59 6.91 -10.78
CA GLN A 508 -92.21 8.22 -10.59
C GLN A 508 -93.07 8.61 -11.79
N PHE A 509 -92.61 8.31 -13.01
CA PHE A 509 -93.38 8.57 -14.24
C PHE A 509 -94.69 7.78 -14.32
N LYS A 510 -94.75 6.57 -13.75
CA LYS A 510 -96.01 5.79 -13.66
C LYS A 510 -97.05 6.54 -12.81
N TYR A 511 -96.64 7.09 -11.67
CA TYR A 511 -97.53 7.89 -10.82
C TYR A 511 -97.99 9.18 -11.51
N ILE A 512 -97.11 9.89 -12.22
CA ILE A 512 -97.51 11.11 -12.94
C ILE A 512 -98.52 10.78 -14.06
N ASN A 513 -98.30 9.70 -14.82
CA ASN A 513 -99.26 9.26 -15.84
C ASN A 513 -100.63 8.89 -15.25
N LEU A 514 -100.62 8.18 -14.11
CA LEU A 514 -101.84 7.83 -13.40
C LEU A 514 -102.56 9.06 -12.85
N PHE A 515 -101.82 10.02 -12.30
CA PHE A 515 -102.37 11.29 -11.83
C PHE A 515 -102.98 12.10 -12.99
N GLY A 516 -102.33 12.12 -14.15
CA GLY A 516 -102.89 12.72 -15.36
C GLY A 516 -104.19 12.07 -15.80
N ALA A 517 -104.29 10.74 -15.70
CA ALA A 517 -105.53 10.01 -15.97
C ALA A 517 -106.63 10.38 -14.96
N LEU A 518 -106.29 10.42 -13.68
CA LEU A 518 -107.21 10.78 -12.61
C LEU A 518 -107.73 12.22 -12.76
N LEU A 519 -106.85 13.18 -13.06
CA LEU A 519 -107.24 14.57 -13.27
C LEU A 519 -108.11 14.74 -14.53
N GLY A 520 -107.77 14.03 -15.61
CA GLY A 520 -108.57 13.98 -16.82
C GLY A 520 -109.97 13.37 -16.58
N PHE A 521 -110.05 12.35 -15.73
CA PHE A 521 -111.32 11.77 -15.28
C PHE A 521 -112.16 12.79 -14.49
N PHE A 522 -111.54 13.50 -13.54
CA PHE A 522 -112.22 14.54 -12.75
C PHE A 522 -112.72 15.70 -13.62
N LEU A 523 -111.93 16.17 -14.59
CA LEU A 523 -112.35 17.21 -15.53
C LEU A 523 -113.52 16.74 -16.41
N GLY A 524 -113.50 15.49 -16.86
CA GLY A 524 -114.61 14.92 -17.62
C GLY A 524 -115.88 14.75 -16.79
N LEU A 525 -115.77 14.46 -15.48
CA LEU A 525 -116.92 14.47 -14.55
C LEU A 525 -117.49 15.88 -14.38
N ILE A 526 -116.64 16.88 -14.20
CA ILE A 526 -117.06 18.29 -14.11
C ILE A 526 -117.77 18.72 -15.39
N ASN A 527 -117.26 18.33 -16.56
CA ASN A 527 -117.87 18.64 -17.84
C ASN A 527 -119.24 17.94 -18.01
N LEU A 528 -119.36 16.69 -17.54
CA LEU A 528 -120.65 15.99 -17.53
C LEU A 528 -121.69 16.74 -16.70
N VAL A 529 -121.32 17.16 -15.49
CA VAL A 529 -122.21 17.97 -14.63
C VAL A 529 -122.57 19.29 -15.32
N LEU A 530 -121.63 19.98 -15.95
CA LEU A 530 -121.90 21.24 -16.65
C LEU A 530 -122.87 21.08 -17.83
N VAL A 531 -122.74 20.00 -18.61
CA VAL A 531 -123.62 19.68 -19.75
C VAL A 531 -125.01 19.22 -19.29
N GLU A 532 -125.15 18.70 -18.07
CA GLU A 532 -126.45 18.35 -17.49
C GLU A 532 -127.20 19.58 -16.92
N PHE A 533 -126.47 20.64 -16.56
CA PHE A 533 -127.00 21.87 -15.98
C PHE A 533 -127.23 23.02 -16.99
N PHE A 534 -126.63 22.97 -18.19
CA PHE A 534 -126.78 23.94 -19.28
C PHE A 534 -127.23 23.25 -20.57
#